data_AF-A0AAV6CJ28-F1
#
_entry.id   AF-A0AAV6CJ28-F1
#
_cell.length_a   1.000
_cell.length_b   1.000
_cell.length_c   1.000
_cell.angle_alpha   90.00
_cell.angle_beta   90.00
_cell.angle_gamma   90.00
#
_symmetry.space_group_name_H-M   'P 1'
#
loop_
_entity.id
_entity.type
_entity.pdbx_description
1 polymer ?
#
loop_
_entity_poly.entity_id
_entity_poly.type
_entity_poly.pdbx_seq_one_letter_code
_entity_poly.pdbx_strand_id
1 'polypeptide(L)'
;MPRPQQQTPAEIVNDLLAAIRNQFYADVPTKKWAQDSAFIRRNVVLWPASWLNNRGVTLPPARYKEIILGVLNEVKIHGRTAVVKYWPGYLKHCLQEHFKHQGERYYDEAKALRASIETALQMAGSATAKVDPITAMAEARRDLLKQPRRAPSKPKKQTSQPELF
;
A
#
# COMPACT_ATOMS: atom_id res chain seq x y z
N MET A 1 17.54 2.86 26.10
CA MET A 1 17.28 3.05 24.65
C MET A 1 16.25 2.02 24.21
N PRO A 2 14.96 2.36 24.00
CA PRO A 2 14.00 1.41 23.44
C PRO A 2 14.40 1.07 22.01
N ARG A 3 14.49 -0.22 21.69
CA ARG A 3 14.78 -0.73 20.35
C ARG A 3 13.67 -0.25 19.40
N PRO A 4 13.98 0.37 18.24
CA PRO A 4 12.93 0.73 17.28
C PRO A 4 12.18 -0.53 16.87
N GLN A 5 10.90 -0.60 17.21
CA GLN A 5 10.03 -1.68 16.77
C GLN A 5 9.88 -1.58 15.25
N GLN A 6 10.28 -2.63 14.54
CA GLN A 6 10.06 -2.73 13.10
C GLN A 6 8.55 -2.84 12.85
N GLN A 7 7.97 -1.85 12.20
CA GLN A 7 6.55 -1.83 11.87
C GLN A 7 6.19 -3.01 10.97
N THR A 8 5.06 -3.66 11.25
CA THR A 8 4.58 -4.78 10.46
C THR A 8 4.03 -4.30 9.10
N PRO A 9 4.06 -5.13 8.05
CA PRO A 9 3.44 -4.77 6.76
C PRO A 9 1.97 -4.33 6.88
N ALA A 10 1.22 -4.93 7.81
CA ALA A 10 -0.17 -4.58 8.07
C ALA A 10 -0.32 -3.17 8.68
N GLU A 11 0.53 -2.81 9.65
CA GLU A 11 0.59 -1.46 10.20
C GLU A 11 0.93 -0.43 9.13
N ILE A 12 1.90 -0.75 8.26
CA ILE A 12 2.28 0.16 7.16
C ILE A 12 1.09 0.46 6.27
N VAL A 13 0.37 -0.58 5.85
CA VAL A 13 -0.81 -0.44 4.98
C VAL A 13 -1.91 0.35 5.69
N ASN A 14 -2.17 0.06 6.96
CA ASN A 14 -3.24 0.72 7.71
C ASN A 14 -2.94 2.21 7.95
N ASP A 15 -1.69 2.57 8.26
CA ASP A 15 -1.27 3.96 8.45
C ASP A 15 -1.42 4.76 7.16
N LEU A 16 -1.02 4.19 6.02
CA LEU A 16 -1.16 4.85 4.72
C LEU A 16 -2.64 5.00 4.33
N LEU A 17 -3.49 4.01 4.61
CA LEU A 17 -4.93 4.12 4.38
C LEU A 17 -5.57 5.18 5.28
N ALA A 18 -5.16 5.26 6.55
CA ALA A 18 -5.63 6.29 7.47
C ALA A 18 -5.21 7.69 7.00
N ALA A 19 -3.97 7.86 6.55
CA ALA A 19 -3.49 9.12 5.99
C ALA A 19 -4.31 9.53 4.75
N ILE A 20 -4.54 8.60 3.81
CA ILE A 20 -5.36 8.87 2.62
C ILE A 20 -6.79 9.24 3.00
N ARG A 21 -7.38 8.53 3.98
CA ARG A 21 -8.73 8.84 4.47
C ARG A 21 -8.80 10.27 5.01
N ASN A 22 -7.87 10.63 5.89
CA ASN A 22 -7.86 11.92 6.55
C ASN A 22 -7.58 13.08 5.59
N GLN A 23 -6.80 12.85 4.54
CA GLN A 23 -6.40 13.92 3.60
C GLN A 23 -7.40 14.14 2.47
N PHE A 24 -8.01 13.07 1.93
CA PHE A 24 -8.82 13.16 0.69
C PHE A 24 -10.28 12.75 0.88
N TYR A 25 -10.62 12.13 2.02
CA TYR A 25 -11.95 11.59 2.32
C TYR A 25 -12.51 12.10 3.65
N ALA A 26 -11.98 13.21 4.18
CA ALA A 26 -12.40 13.75 5.48
C ALA A 26 -13.92 13.96 5.55
N ASP A 27 -14.51 14.56 4.50
CA ASP A 27 -15.94 14.88 4.42
C ASP A 27 -16.76 13.81 3.67
N VAL A 28 -16.14 12.69 3.30
CA VAL A 28 -16.79 11.66 2.49
C VAL A 28 -17.50 10.63 3.39
N PRO A 29 -18.76 10.25 3.09
CA PRO A 29 -19.46 9.26 3.88
C PRO A 29 -18.70 7.93 4.00
N THR A 30 -18.75 7.31 5.18
CA THR A 30 -18.06 6.04 5.49
C THR A 30 -18.36 4.94 4.48
N LYS A 31 -19.59 4.88 3.94
CA LYS A 31 -19.97 3.91 2.91
C LYS A 31 -19.15 4.06 1.63
N LYS A 32 -18.94 5.30 1.17
CA LYS A 32 -18.15 5.59 -0.04
C LYS A 32 -16.67 5.31 0.20
N TRP A 33 -16.15 5.65 1.39
CA TRP A 33 -14.80 5.23 1.79
C TRP A 33 -14.63 3.71 1.76
N ALA A 34 -15.58 2.95 2.32
CA ALA A 34 -15.50 1.49 2.33
C ALA A 34 -15.43 0.91 0.91
N GLN A 35 -16.21 1.45 -0.04
CA GLN A 35 -16.19 1.06 -1.44
C GLN A 35 -14.84 1.35 -2.11
N ASP A 36 -14.29 2.54 -1.90
CA ASP A 36 -13.05 2.98 -2.54
C ASP A 36 -11.79 2.39 -1.88
N SER A 37 -11.83 2.14 -0.57
CA SER A 37 -10.67 1.71 0.23
C SER A 37 -10.04 0.41 -0.26
N ALA A 38 -10.84 -0.52 -0.79
CA ALA A 38 -10.33 -1.75 -1.39
C ALA A 38 -9.50 -1.48 -2.64
N PHE A 39 -9.94 -0.55 -3.49
CA PHE A 39 -9.19 -0.11 -4.66
C PHE A 39 -7.92 0.62 -4.24
N ILE A 40 -8.01 1.54 -3.29
CA ILE A 40 -6.88 2.33 -2.77
C ILE A 40 -5.81 1.40 -2.19
N ARG A 41 -6.20 0.46 -1.32
CA ARG A 41 -5.29 -0.55 -0.76
C ARG A 41 -4.54 -1.28 -1.87
N ARG A 42 -5.24 -1.80 -2.87
CA ARG A 42 -4.65 -2.62 -3.95
C ARG A 42 -3.78 -1.82 -4.93
N ASN A 43 -4.21 -0.60 -5.29
CA ASN A 43 -3.65 0.13 -6.43
C ASN A 43 -2.84 1.37 -6.06
N VAL A 44 -2.99 1.88 -4.83
CA VAL A 44 -2.25 3.05 -4.35
C VAL A 44 -1.24 2.61 -3.31
N VAL A 45 -1.66 1.80 -2.33
CA VAL A 45 -0.77 1.41 -1.21
C VAL A 45 0.10 0.21 -1.54
N LEU A 46 -0.46 -0.85 -2.13
CA LEU A 46 0.29 -2.09 -2.42
C LEU A 46 0.93 -2.09 -3.81
N TRP A 47 0.45 -1.25 -4.73
CA TRP A 47 1.01 -1.19 -6.08
C TRP A 47 2.50 -0.83 -6.09
N PRO A 48 2.96 0.20 -5.35
CA PRO A 48 4.36 0.59 -5.35
C PRO A 48 5.28 -0.51 -4.81
N ALA A 49 4.87 -1.20 -3.74
CA ALA A 49 5.63 -2.34 -3.20
C ALA A 49 5.86 -3.42 -4.26
N SER A 50 4.81 -3.79 -5.01
CA SER A 50 4.95 -4.75 -6.12
C SER A 50 5.81 -4.21 -7.25
N TRP A 51 5.75 -2.91 -7.55
CA TRP A 51 6.58 -2.29 -8.59
C TRP A 51 8.07 -2.32 -8.22
N LEU A 52 8.39 -1.98 -6.96
CA LEU A 52 9.75 -2.02 -6.42
C LEU A 52 10.29 -3.46 -6.37
N ASN A 53 9.48 -4.39 -5.85
CA ASN A 53 9.85 -5.80 -5.77
C ASN A 53 10.17 -6.41 -7.15
N ASN A 54 9.39 -6.07 -8.17
CA ASN A 54 9.65 -6.54 -9.54
C ASN A 54 10.98 -6.02 -10.12
N ARG A 55 11.51 -4.94 -9.57
CA ARG A 55 12.83 -4.37 -9.93
C ARG A 55 13.95 -4.80 -8.99
N GLY A 56 13.66 -5.72 -8.06
CA GLY A 56 14.62 -6.17 -7.04
C GLY A 56 14.99 -5.08 -6.03
N VAL A 57 14.15 -4.05 -5.89
CA VAL A 57 14.36 -2.93 -4.98
C VAL A 57 13.73 -3.24 -3.63
N THR A 58 14.55 -3.24 -2.58
CA THR A 58 14.12 -3.38 -1.18
C THR A 58 14.32 -2.04 -0.47
N LEU A 59 13.35 -1.64 0.36
CA LEU A 59 13.38 -0.36 1.07
C LEU A 59 12.98 -0.54 2.54
N PRO A 60 13.57 0.24 3.47
CA PRO A 60 13.09 0.29 4.84
C PRO A 60 11.60 0.72 4.91
N PRO A 61 10.79 0.14 5.84
CA PRO A 61 9.39 0.53 6.06
C PRO A 61 9.12 2.03 6.17
N ALA A 62 9.94 2.73 6.95
CA ALA A 62 9.81 4.16 7.17
C ALA A 62 10.00 4.92 5.85
N ARG A 63 11.01 4.53 5.06
CA ARG A 63 11.31 5.14 3.77
C ARG A 63 10.18 4.91 2.75
N TYR A 64 9.62 3.69 2.73
CA TYR A 64 8.45 3.40 1.90
C TYR A 64 7.27 4.31 2.22
N LYS A 65 6.98 4.51 3.52
CA LYS A 65 5.95 5.44 3.97
C LYS A 65 6.24 6.87 3.56
N GLU A 66 7.46 7.35 3.80
CA GLU A 66 7.89 8.70 3.44
C GLU A 66 7.68 8.99 1.96
N ILE A 67 8.05 8.06 1.07
CA ILE A 67 7.87 8.22 -0.37
C ILE A 67 6.38 8.40 -0.69
N ILE A 68 5.53 7.50 -0.21
CA ILE A 68 4.09 7.56 -0.52
C ILE A 68 3.47 8.82 0.07
N LEU A 69 3.75 9.15 1.33
CA LEU A 69 3.24 10.34 1.99
C LEU A 69 3.74 11.63 1.32
N GLY A 70 4.98 11.64 0.84
CA GLY A 70 5.54 12.75 0.05
C GLY A 70 4.71 13.00 -1.20
N VAL A 71 4.44 11.96 -1.99
CA VAL A 71 3.59 12.08 -3.20
C VAL A 71 2.17 12.55 -2.84
N LEU A 72 1.57 12.00 -1.77
CA LEU A 72 0.23 12.43 -1.35
C LEU A 72 0.21 13.91 -0.93
N ASN A 73 1.24 14.37 -0.23
CA ASN A 73 1.37 15.77 0.16
C ASN A 73 1.57 16.68 -1.07
N GLU A 74 2.40 16.28 -2.04
CA GLU A 74 2.56 17.02 -3.30
C GLU A 74 1.22 17.13 -4.05
N VAL A 75 0.46 16.04 -4.12
CA VAL A 75 -0.89 16.04 -4.71
C VAL A 75 -1.82 16.99 -3.97
N LYS A 76 -1.73 17.06 -2.63
CA LYS A 76 -2.56 17.97 -1.84
C LYS A 76 -2.19 19.44 -2.05
N ILE A 77 -0.89 19.75 -2.17
CA ILE A 77 -0.38 21.12 -2.30
C ILE A 77 -0.55 21.65 -3.73
N HIS A 78 -0.19 20.84 -4.72
CA HIS A 78 -0.09 21.26 -6.12
C HIS A 78 -1.20 20.70 -7.01
N GLY A 79 -1.92 19.68 -6.56
CA GLY A 79 -3.02 19.09 -7.32
C GLY A 79 -4.22 20.02 -7.42
N ARG A 80 -4.93 19.97 -8.54
CA ARG A 80 -6.22 20.66 -8.71
C ARG A 80 -7.32 19.90 -7.99
N THR A 81 -7.21 19.79 -6.67
CA THR A 81 -8.06 18.94 -5.80
C THR A 81 -9.55 19.23 -5.96
N ALA A 82 -9.92 20.50 -6.19
CA ALA A 82 -11.31 20.94 -6.35
C ALA A 82 -12.05 20.34 -7.56
N VAL A 83 -11.34 19.90 -8.60
CA VAL A 83 -11.98 19.34 -9.82
C VAL A 83 -11.93 17.81 -9.88
N VAL A 84 -11.31 17.16 -8.89
CA VAL A 84 -11.14 15.71 -8.88
C VAL A 84 -12.47 15.02 -8.57
N LYS A 85 -13.08 14.41 -9.59
CA LYS A 85 -14.33 13.64 -9.44
C LYS A 85 -14.13 12.25 -8.84
N TYR A 86 -12.97 11.64 -9.08
CA TYR A 86 -12.67 10.27 -8.67
C TYR A 86 -11.24 10.15 -8.09
N TRP A 87 -11.14 10.30 -6.77
CA TRP A 87 -9.90 10.24 -6.02
C TRP A 87 -9.08 8.96 -6.19
N PRO A 88 -9.64 7.73 -6.17
CA PRO A 88 -8.83 6.52 -6.24
C PRO A 88 -8.05 6.41 -7.55
N GLY A 89 -8.69 6.75 -8.67
CA GLY A 89 -8.06 6.74 -9.99
C GLY A 89 -6.98 7.81 -10.12
N TYR A 90 -7.26 9.01 -9.60
CA TYR A 90 -6.31 10.11 -9.61
C TYR A 90 -5.05 9.82 -8.77
N LEU A 91 -5.23 9.38 -7.53
CA LEU A 91 -4.11 9.01 -6.64
C LEU A 91 -3.25 7.90 -7.23
N LYS A 92 -3.89 6.87 -7.81
CA LYS A 92 -3.17 5.82 -8.54
C LYS A 92 -2.32 6.42 -9.65
N HIS A 93 -2.88 7.31 -10.47
CA HIS A 93 -2.15 7.91 -11.59
C HIS A 93 -0.95 8.73 -11.10
N CYS A 94 -1.12 9.59 -10.08
CA CYS A 94 -0.03 10.39 -9.51
C CYS A 94 1.11 9.51 -8.99
N LEU A 95 0.80 8.43 -8.26
CA LEU A 95 1.84 7.50 -7.79
C LEU A 95 2.52 6.78 -8.96
N GLN A 96 1.77 6.35 -9.98
CA GLN A 96 2.37 5.68 -11.14
C GLN A 96 3.31 6.61 -11.91
N GLU A 97 2.91 7.86 -12.11
CA GLU A 97 3.71 8.90 -12.77
C GLU A 97 4.98 9.18 -11.95
N HIS A 98 4.85 9.35 -10.64
CA HIS A 98 5.98 9.57 -9.74
C HIS A 98 7.01 8.44 -9.80
N PHE A 99 6.56 7.18 -9.69
CA PHE A 99 7.46 6.02 -9.76
C PHE A 99 8.04 5.80 -11.16
N LYS A 100 7.38 6.28 -12.21
CA LYS A 100 7.94 6.27 -13.58
C LYS A 100 9.13 7.22 -13.69
N HIS A 101 9.05 8.41 -13.08
CA HIS A 101 10.11 9.43 -13.15
C HIS A 101 11.21 9.26 -12.10
N GLN A 102 10.86 8.91 -10.86
CA GLN A 102 11.79 8.78 -9.73
C GLN A 102 12.24 7.32 -9.49
N GLY A 103 11.75 6.39 -10.30
CA GLY A 103 11.96 4.96 -10.12
C GLY A 103 13.43 4.53 -10.17
N GLU A 104 14.22 5.16 -11.03
CA GLU A 104 15.66 4.90 -11.15
C GLU A 104 16.42 5.38 -9.91
N ARG A 105 16.05 6.55 -9.38
CA ARG A 105 16.61 7.07 -8.13
C ARG A 105 16.41 6.11 -6.96
N TYR A 106 15.24 5.48 -6.85
CA TYR A 106 14.96 4.49 -5.80
C TYR A 106 15.76 3.20 -5.98
N TYR A 107 16.05 2.82 -7.22
CA TYR A 107 16.91 1.69 -7.51
C TYR A 107 18.35 1.96 -7.06
N ASP A 108 18.89 3.14 -7.38
CA ASP A 108 20.23 3.56 -6.95
C ASP A 108 20.33 3.68 -5.43
N GLU A 109 19.30 4.25 -4.79
CA GLU A 109 19.22 4.35 -3.32
C GLU A 109 19.27 2.96 -2.66
N ALA A 110 18.50 2.00 -3.16
CA ALA A 110 18.49 0.63 -2.62
C ALA A 110 19.79 -0.13 -2.90
N LYS A 111 20.42 0.10 -4.06
CA LYS A 111 21.73 -0.48 -4.39
C LYS A 111 22.80 0.01 -3.41
N ALA A 112 22.84 1.32 -3.15
CA ALA A 112 23.76 1.91 -2.18
C ALA A 112 23.50 1.37 -0.76
N LEU A 113 22.22 1.25 -0.37
CA LEU A 113 21.84 0.70 0.93
C LEU A 113 22.31 -0.75 1.07
N ARG A 114 22.12 -1.60 0.05
CA ARG A 114 22.57 -2.99 0.06
C ARG A 114 24.09 -3.10 0.25
N ALA A 115 24.86 -2.30 -0.48
CA ALA A 115 26.31 -2.26 -0.32
C ALA A 115 26.71 -1.88 1.12
N SER A 116 26.05 -0.87 1.70
CA SER A 116 26.33 -0.45 3.08
C SER A 116 26.00 -1.53 4.14
N ILE A 117 24.90 -2.26 3.94
CA ILE A 117 24.49 -3.35 4.82
C ILE A 117 25.47 -4.51 4.72
N GLU A 118 25.91 -4.85 3.51
CA GLU A 118 26.89 -5.91 3.28
C GLU A 118 28.23 -5.61 3.97
N THR A 119 28.73 -4.38 3.85
CA THR A 119 29.92 -3.93 4.58
C THR A 119 29.72 -4.02 6.09
N ALA A 120 28.57 -3.56 6.60
CA ALA A 120 28.27 -3.64 8.03
C ALA A 120 28.16 -5.10 8.54
N LEU A 121 27.59 -6.00 7.74
CA LEU A 121 27.44 -7.41 8.09
C LEU A 121 28.78 -8.13 8.13
N GLN A 122 29.67 -7.82 7.18
CA GLN A 122 31.05 -8.31 7.17
C GLN A 122 31.82 -7.87 8.42
N MET A 123 31.54 -6.67 8.94
CA MET A 123 32.15 -6.15 10.17
C MET A 123 31.51 -6.70 11.45
N ALA A 124 30.21 -6.99 11.45
CA ALA A 124 29.45 -7.32 12.66
C ALA A 124 29.36 -8.83 12.97
N GLY A 125 29.61 -9.71 11.99
CA GLY A 125 29.37 -11.14 12.12
C GLY A 125 27.87 -11.47 12.04
N SER A 126 27.55 -12.55 11.32
CA SER A 126 26.21 -13.02 10.91
C SER A 126 25.01 -12.51 11.74
N ALA A 127 24.24 -11.58 11.16
CA ALA A 127 22.89 -11.26 11.62
C ALA A 127 21.87 -12.04 10.78
N THR A 128 20.93 -12.71 11.44
CA THR A 128 19.87 -13.48 10.78
C THR A 128 18.98 -12.56 9.93
N ALA A 129 18.87 -12.89 8.64
CA ALA A 129 18.09 -12.11 7.67
C ALA A 129 16.58 -12.19 8.00
N LYS A 130 15.98 -11.05 8.36
CA LYS A 130 14.53 -10.93 8.51
C LYS A 130 13.87 -10.70 7.15
N VAL A 131 12.63 -11.18 7.01
CA VAL A 131 11.80 -11.04 5.81
C VAL A 131 11.63 -9.56 5.44
N ASP A 132 11.89 -9.24 4.17
CA ASP A 132 11.76 -7.90 3.63
C ASP A 132 10.27 -7.46 3.58
N PRO A 133 9.90 -6.36 4.25
CA PRO A 133 8.53 -5.86 4.29
C PRO A 133 7.99 -5.47 2.91
N ILE A 134 8.85 -5.05 1.96
CA ILE A 134 8.42 -4.76 0.58
C ILE A 134 7.97 -6.05 -0.11
N THR A 135 8.74 -7.12 0.05
CA THR A 135 8.40 -8.45 -0.48
C THR A 135 7.07 -8.93 0.08
N ALA A 136 6.87 -8.84 1.40
CA ALA A 136 5.61 -9.22 2.03
C ALA A 136 4.39 -8.41 1.52
N MET A 137 4.55 -7.09 1.30
CA MET A 137 3.50 -6.26 0.73
C MET A 137 3.23 -6.57 -0.76
N ALA A 138 4.27 -6.90 -1.52
CA ALA A 138 4.13 -7.32 -2.92
C ALA A 138 3.38 -8.66 -3.04
N GLU A 139 3.66 -9.61 -2.15
CA GLU A 139 2.94 -10.87 -2.04
C GLU A 139 1.47 -10.66 -1.69
N ALA A 140 1.19 -9.84 -0.67
CA ALA A 140 -0.19 -9.47 -0.30
C ALA A 140 -0.96 -8.89 -1.50
N ARG A 141 -0.30 -8.09 -2.35
CA ARG A 141 -0.92 -7.61 -3.59
C ARG A 141 -1.23 -8.77 -4.53
N ARG A 142 -0.26 -9.64 -4.79
CA ARG A 142 -0.40 -10.79 -5.71
C ARG A 142 -1.58 -11.67 -5.31
N ASP A 143 -1.75 -11.92 -4.02
CA ASP A 143 -2.87 -12.71 -3.49
C ASP A 143 -4.22 -12.01 -3.71
N LEU A 144 -4.29 -10.69 -3.50
CA LEU A 144 -5.47 -9.89 -3.82
C LEU A 144 -5.80 -9.84 -5.33
N LEU A 145 -4.82 -10.05 -6.22
CA LEU A 145 -5.06 -10.18 -7.66
C LEU A 145 -5.63 -11.56 -8.01
N LYS A 146 -5.20 -12.61 -7.30
CA LYS A 146 -5.57 -14.00 -7.55
C LYS A 146 -6.89 -14.43 -6.91
N GLN A 147 -7.37 -13.71 -5.89
CA GLN A 147 -8.64 -14.05 -5.24
C GLN A 147 -9.80 -13.98 -6.26
N PRO A 148 -10.53 -15.07 -6.51
CA PRO A 148 -11.73 -15.03 -7.31
C PRO A 148 -12.74 -14.09 -6.64
N ARG A 149 -13.42 -13.25 -7.43
CA ARG A 149 -14.51 -12.42 -6.92
C ARG A 149 -15.47 -13.34 -6.17
N ARG A 150 -15.60 -13.16 -4.84
CA ARG A 150 -16.57 -13.92 -4.05
C ARG A 150 -17.93 -13.74 -4.70
N ALA A 151 -18.50 -14.84 -5.18
CA ALA A 151 -19.84 -14.85 -5.76
C ALA A 151 -20.82 -14.30 -4.70
N PRO A 152 -21.82 -13.49 -5.11
CA PRO A 152 -22.83 -13.02 -4.18
C PRO A 152 -23.51 -14.25 -3.55
N SER A 153 -23.49 -14.30 -2.22
CA SER A 153 -24.23 -15.29 -1.44
C SER A 153 -25.71 -15.19 -1.83
N LYS A 154 -26.26 -16.27 -2.41
CA LYS A 154 -27.69 -16.32 -2.75
C LYS A 154 -28.51 -16.06 -1.48
N PRO A 155 -29.51 -15.16 -1.50
CA PRO A 155 -30.39 -14.97 -0.36
C PRO A 155 -31.09 -16.30 -0.05
N LYS A 156 -30.99 -16.78 1.19
CA LYS A 156 -31.78 -17.91 1.69
C LYS A 156 -33.26 -17.54 1.54
N LYS A 157 -33.97 -18.18 0.60
CA LYS A 157 -35.43 -18.14 0.57
C LYS A 157 -35.91 -18.72 1.90
N GLN A 158 -36.52 -17.89 2.74
CA GLN A 158 -37.34 -18.35 3.86
C GLN A 158 -38.50 -19.13 3.26
N THR A 159 -38.45 -20.46 3.36
CA THR A 159 -39.60 -21.33 3.15
C THR A 159 -40.63 -20.97 4.22
N SER A 160 -41.64 -20.20 3.82
CA SER A 160 -42.86 -20.07 4.63
C SER A 160 -43.59 -21.41 4.57
N GLN A 161 -43.66 -22.09 5.72
CA GLN A 161 -44.60 -23.20 5.90
C GLN A 161 -46.03 -22.64 5.81
N PRO A 162 -46.94 -23.25 5.04
CA PRO A 162 -48.36 -23.01 5.24
C PRO A 162 -48.83 -23.83 6.45
N GLU A 163 -49.28 -23.13 7.49
CA GLU A 163 -50.08 -23.71 8.56
C GLU A 163 -51.42 -24.20 8.01
N LEU A 164 -51.82 -25.36 8.51
CA LEU A 164 -53.05 -26.11 8.25
C LEU A 164 -54.31 -25.26 8.47
N PHE A 165 -55.24 -25.30 7.52
CA PHE A 165 -56.69 -25.32 7.76
C PHE A 165 -57.36 -26.19 6.70
#